data_AF-A0A497JPS0-F1
#
_entry.id   AF-A0A497JPS0-F1
#
_cell.length_a   1.000
_cell.length_b   1.000
_cell.length_c   1.000
_cell.angle_alpha   90.00
_cell.angle_beta   90.00
_cell.angle_gamma   90.00
#
_symmetry.space_group_name_H-M   'P 1'
#
loop_
_entity.id
_entity.type
_entity.pdbx_description
1 polymer ?
#
loop_
_entity_poly.entity_id
_entity_poly.type
_entity_poly.pdbx_seq_one_letter_code
_entity_poly.pdbx_strand_id
1 'polypeptide(L)'
;YSDRIFMVRGSYDHAEIKYIIGLCDFFLGSRMHACIAALSQMIPAVGLAYSKKFLGVFDSIGVDDLVIDLRTKSKDGIIAHLSKAFFEREATAQKLSQTVPKAQEEISEIFSPC
;
A
#
# COMPACT_ATOMS: atom_id res chain seq x y z
N TYR A 1 -27.22 2.36 -4.48
CA TYR A 1 -25.74 2.23 -4.48
C TYR A 1 -25.01 3.55 -4.22
N SER A 2 -25.69 4.70 -4.24
CA SER A 2 -25.09 6.04 -4.05
C SER A 2 -24.25 6.19 -2.78
N ASP A 3 -24.62 5.50 -1.69
CA ASP A 3 -24.02 5.74 -0.37
C ASP A 3 -22.80 4.85 -0.07
N ARG A 4 -22.34 4.06 -1.07
CA ARG A 4 -21.19 3.15 -0.94
C ARG A 4 -20.02 3.51 -1.84
N ILE A 5 -20.16 4.55 -2.67
CA ILE A 5 -19.12 5.00 -3.61
C ILE A 5 -18.94 6.49 -3.44
N PHE A 6 -17.74 6.88 -2.99
CA PHE A 6 -17.38 8.28 -2.80
C PHE A 6 -16.25 8.62 -3.75
N MET A 7 -16.42 9.74 -4.47
CA MET A 7 -15.37 10.31 -5.30
C MET A 7 -14.84 11.56 -4.63
N VAL A 8 -13.54 11.58 -4.38
CA VAL A 8 -12.81 12.75 -3.88
C VAL A 8 -12.79 13.80 -5.00
N ARG A 9 -13.42 14.97 -4.77
CA ARG A 9 -13.65 16.01 -5.81
C ARG A 9 -12.91 17.33 -5.58
N GLY A 10 -12.32 17.53 -4.41
CA GLY A 10 -11.54 18.74 -4.09
C GLY A 10 -10.15 18.76 -4.75
N SER A 11 -9.50 19.91 -4.70
CA SER A 11 -8.06 20.04 -4.91
C SER A 11 -7.37 19.79 -3.59
N TYR A 12 -6.50 18.79 -3.55
CA TYR A 12 -5.79 18.39 -2.35
C TYR A 12 -4.29 18.38 -2.61
N ASP A 13 -3.51 18.82 -1.64
CA ASP A 13 -2.08 18.62 -1.65
C ASP A 13 -1.71 17.17 -1.27
N HIS A 14 -0.41 16.89 -1.23
CA HIS A 14 0.10 15.55 -0.93
C HIS A 14 -0.17 15.11 0.51
N ALA A 15 -0.20 16.04 1.48
CA ALA A 15 -0.49 15.74 2.88
C ALA A 15 -1.97 15.43 3.08
N GLU A 16 -2.85 16.20 2.43
CA GLU A 16 -4.29 15.99 2.45
C GLU A 16 -4.69 14.68 1.77
N ILE A 17 -4.09 14.35 0.62
CA ILE A 17 -4.29 13.02 -0.01
C ILE A 17 -3.80 11.90 0.89
N LYS A 18 -2.64 12.05 1.56
CA LYS A 18 -2.14 11.06 2.51
C LYS A 18 -3.12 10.86 3.66
N TYR A 19 -3.71 11.95 4.19
CA TYR A 19 -4.74 11.88 5.22
C TYR A 19 -5.98 11.12 4.74
N ILE A 20 -6.48 11.41 3.53
CA ILE A 20 -7.63 10.71 2.95
C ILE A 20 -7.35 9.21 2.80
N ILE A 21 -6.15 8.85 2.30
CA ILE A 21 -5.71 7.45 2.24
C ILE A 21 -5.69 6.84 3.64
N GLY A 22 -5.29 7.60 4.65
CA GLY A 22 -5.28 7.23 6.06
C GLY A 22 -6.64 6.83 6.66
N LEU A 23 -7.75 7.20 6.01
CA LEU A 23 -9.10 6.86 6.43
C LEU A 23 -9.56 5.48 5.91
N CYS A 24 -8.72 4.75 5.20
CA CYS A 24 -9.04 3.45 4.60
C CYS A 24 -8.46 2.29 5.43
N ASP A 25 -9.16 1.15 5.44
CA ASP A 25 -8.65 -0.11 6.02
C ASP A 25 -7.89 -0.98 5.00
N PHE A 26 -7.98 -0.64 3.72
CA PHE A 26 -7.39 -1.37 2.60
C PHE A 26 -7.28 -0.45 1.38
N PHE A 27 -6.14 -0.47 0.70
CA PHE A 27 -5.85 0.44 -0.41
C PHE A 27 -5.47 -0.30 -1.69
N LEU A 28 -5.99 0.15 -2.82
CA LEU A 28 -5.61 -0.34 -4.15
C LEU A 28 -5.03 0.82 -4.96
N GLY A 29 -3.79 0.70 -5.42
CA GLY A 29 -3.11 1.82 -6.07
C GLY A 29 -2.22 1.43 -7.24
N SER A 30 -2.32 2.19 -8.34
CA SER A 30 -1.40 2.13 -9.50
C SER A 30 -0.28 3.17 -9.43
N ARG A 31 -0.31 4.04 -8.42
CA ARG A 31 0.65 5.13 -8.21
C ARG A 31 1.50 4.82 -6.99
N MET A 32 2.80 4.64 -7.20
CA MET A 32 3.75 4.22 -6.15
C MET A 32 3.67 5.09 -4.88
N HIS A 33 3.65 6.41 -5.02
CA HIS A 33 3.57 7.33 -3.88
C HIS A 33 2.28 7.17 -3.07
N ALA A 34 1.16 6.85 -3.71
CA ALA A 34 -0.10 6.59 -2.99
C ALA A 34 -0.03 5.26 -2.23
N CYS A 35 0.60 4.23 -2.80
CA CYS A 35 0.86 2.97 -2.09
C CYS A 35 1.80 3.20 -0.89
N ILE A 36 2.88 3.97 -1.06
CA ILE A 36 3.79 4.34 0.03
C ILE A 36 3.02 5.11 1.13
N ALA A 37 2.14 6.04 0.76
CA ALA A 37 1.32 6.78 1.71
C ALA A 37 0.45 5.83 2.57
N ALA A 38 -0.18 4.82 1.96
CA ALA A 38 -0.94 3.80 2.68
C ALA A 38 -0.03 2.93 3.58
N LEU A 39 1.04 2.36 3.02
CA LEU A 39 1.95 1.47 3.75
C LEU A 39 2.63 2.16 4.93
N SER A 40 3.03 3.43 4.78
CA SER A 40 3.62 4.25 5.86
C SER A 40 2.67 4.50 7.04
N GLN A 41 1.36 4.27 6.84
CA GLN A 41 0.30 4.39 7.84
C GLN A 41 -0.19 3.00 8.28
N MET A 42 0.54 1.94 7.96
CA MET A 42 0.20 0.54 8.25
C MET A 42 -1.09 0.06 7.58
N ILE A 43 -1.52 0.72 6.52
CA ILE A 43 -2.69 0.32 5.72
C ILE A 43 -2.23 -0.67 4.65
N PRO A 44 -2.80 -1.89 4.61
CA PRO A 44 -2.52 -2.86 3.56
C PRO A 44 -2.80 -2.26 2.19
N ALA A 45 -1.79 -2.25 1.31
CA ALA A 45 -1.89 -1.69 -0.02
C ALA A 45 -1.56 -2.75 -1.06
N VAL A 46 -2.40 -2.90 -2.09
CA VAL A 46 -2.06 -3.70 -3.27
C VAL A 46 -1.50 -2.77 -4.35
N GLY A 47 -0.29 -3.10 -4.79
CA GLY A 47 0.40 -2.41 -5.87
C GLY A 47 -0.05 -2.93 -7.22
N LEU A 48 -0.90 -2.17 -7.91
CA LEU A 48 -1.29 -2.42 -9.30
C LEU A 48 -0.17 -1.97 -10.23
N ALA A 49 0.84 -2.83 -10.38
CA ALA A 49 2.11 -2.49 -10.99
C ALA A 49 2.09 -2.63 -12.51
N TYR A 50 2.72 -1.66 -13.15
CA TYR A 50 3.06 -1.68 -14.59
C TYR A 50 4.57 -1.69 -14.82
N SER A 51 5.35 -1.73 -13.73
CA SER A 51 6.82 -1.78 -13.75
C SER A 51 7.34 -2.53 -12.53
N LYS A 52 8.60 -2.97 -12.58
CA LYS A 52 9.26 -3.69 -11.48
C LYS A 52 9.54 -2.83 -10.24
N LYS A 53 9.36 -1.51 -10.32
CA LYS A 53 9.70 -0.57 -9.23
C LYS A 53 8.86 -0.77 -7.96
N PHE A 54 7.62 -1.26 -8.12
CA PHE A 54 6.74 -1.54 -6.99
C PHE A 54 7.31 -2.64 -6.10
N LEU A 55 7.91 -3.67 -6.70
CA LEU A 55 8.39 -4.84 -5.99
C LEU A 55 9.43 -4.46 -4.94
N GLY A 56 10.44 -3.65 -5.30
CA GLY A 56 11.50 -3.29 -4.35
C GLY A 56 11.02 -2.50 -3.13
N VAL A 57 10.01 -1.64 -3.29
CA VAL A 57 9.43 -0.87 -2.17
C VAL A 57 8.56 -1.74 -1.27
N PHE A 58 7.84 -2.71 -1.85
CA PHE A 58 6.98 -3.60 -1.08
C PHE A 58 7.81 -4.67 -0.36
N ASP A 59 8.86 -5.17 -1.00
CA ASP A 59 9.82 -6.13 -0.46
C ASP A 59 10.58 -5.56 0.75
N SER A 60 10.92 -4.26 0.74
CA SER A 60 11.65 -3.63 1.85
C SER A 60 10.88 -3.62 3.19
N ILE A 61 9.57 -3.85 3.16
CA ILE A 61 8.72 -3.98 4.36
C ILE A 61 8.03 -5.35 4.43
N GLY A 62 8.45 -6.28 3.57
CA GLY A 62 8.04 -7.68 3.53
C GLY A 62 6.62 -7.92 3.04
N VAL A 63 6.08 -7.11 2.12
CA VAL A 63 4.73 -7.33 1.53
C VAL A 63 4.77 -7.35 0.00
N ASP A 64 5.87 -7.84 -0.57
CA ASP A 64 6.08 -8.00 -2.01
C ASP A 64 4.99 -8.82 -2.70
N ASP A 65 4.38 -9.75 -1.96
CA ASP A 65 3.26 -10.57 -2.41
C ASP A 65 2.01 -9.74 -2.76
N LEU A 66 1.86 -8.52 -2.25
CA LEU A 66 0.77 -7.60 -2.59
C LEU A 66 0.99 -6.84 -3.91
N VAL A 67 2.07 -7.11 -4.65
CA VAL A 67 2.31 -6.51 -5.96
C VAL A 67 1.72 -7.38 -7.07
N ILE A 68 0.85 -6.80 -7.88
CA ILE A 68 0.25 -7.44 -9.05
C ILE A 68 0.82 -6.82 -10.31
N ASP A 69 1.61 -7.57 -11.09
CA ASP A 69 2.04 -7.13 -12.43
C ASP A 69 0.87 -7.29 -13.42
N LEU A 70 0.26 -6.16 -13.77
CA LEU A 70 -0.89 -6.10 -14.66
C LEU A 70 -0.56 -6.42 -16.11
N ARG A 71 0.72 -6.54 -16.47
CA ARG A 71 1.15 -6.89 -17.84
C ARG A 71 1.19 -8.40 -18.06
N THR A 72 1.25 -9.17 -16.98
CA THR A 72 1.46 -10.62 -17.04
C THR A 72 0.29 -11.42 -16.44
N LYS A 73 -0.47 -10.84 -15.51
CA LYS A 73 -1.62 -11.49 -14.88
C LYS A 73 -2.88 -11.37 -15.76
N SER A 74 -3.62 -12.48 -15.88
CA SER A 74 -4.97 -12.46 -16.45
C SER A 74 -5.94 -11.71 -15.54
N LYS A 75 -7.08 -11.25 -16.08
CA LYS A 75 -8.13 -10.59 -15.32
C LYS A 75 -8.59 -11.44 -14.12
N ASP A 76 -8.87 -12.72 -14.33
CA ASP A 76 -9.32 -13.62 -13.26
C ASP A 76 -8.23 -13.82 -12.20
N GLY A 77 -6.97 -13.90 -12.62
CA GLY A 77 -5.82 -13.95 -11.71
C GLY A 77 -5.65 -12.68 -10.88
N ILE A 78 -5.97 -11.51 -11.44
CA ILE A 78 -5.97 -10.22 -10.72
C ILE A 78 -7.09 -10.24 -9.67
N ILE A 79 -8.32 -10.59 -10.05
CA ILE A 79 -9.47 -10.62 -9.14
C ILE A 79 -9.28 -11.62 -8.00
N ALA A 80 -8.78 -12.82 -8.30
CA ALA A 80 -8.48 -13.82 -7.27
C ALA A 80 -7.44 -13.30 -6.27
N HIS A 81 -6.39 -12.63 -6.76
CA HIS A 81 -5.36 -12.07 -5.90
C HIS A 81 -5.90 -10.92 -5.04
N LEU A 82 -6.62 -9.97 -5.64
CA LEU A 82 -7.25 -8.87 -4.90
C LEU A 82 -8.21 -9.37 -3.82
N SER A 83 -8.98 -10.42 -4.12
CA SER A 83 -9.90 -11.03 -3.16
C SER A 83 -9.14 -11.63 -1.99
N LYS A 84 -8.08 -12.41 -2.26
CA LYS A 84 -7.20 -12.95 -1.23
C LYS A 84 -6.62 -11.85 -0.34
N ALA A 85 -6.00 -10.83 -0.95
CA ALA A 85 -5.40 -9.71 -0.22
C ALA A 85 -6.42 -8.96 0.64
N PHE A 86 -7.67 -8.80 0.16
CA PHE A 86 -8.74 -8.16 0.94
C PHE A 86 -9.17 -8.99 2.15
N PHE A 87 -9.29 -10.31 2.01
CA PHE A 87 -9.64 -11.19 3.12
C PHE A 87 -8.51 -11.32 4.15
N GLU A 88 -7.25 -11.25 3.72
CA GLU A 88 -6.07 -11.34 4.58
C GLU A 88 -5.60 -9.98 5.14
N ARG A 89 -6.29 -8.87 4.80
CA ARG A 89 -5.85 -7.49 5.12
C ARG A 89 -5.55 -7.26 6.60
N GLU A 90 -6.28 -7.89 7.52
CA GLU A 90 -6.05 -7.73 8.97
C GLU A 90 -4.72 -8.34 9.39
N ALA A 91 -4.39 -9.53 8.85
CA ALA A 91 -3.09 -10.15 9.07
C ALA A 91 -1.96 -9.32 8.44
N THR A 92 -2.19 -8.74 7.26
CA THR A 92 -1.25 -7.81 6.63
C THR A 92 -1.05 -6.56 7.48
N ALA A 93 -2.11 -5.95 8.02
CA ALA A 93 -2.02 -4.78 8.89
C ALA A 93 -1.22 -5.08 10.17
N GLN A 94 -1.45 -6.27 10.76
CA GLN A 94 -0.67 -6.74 11.90
C GLN A 94 0.81 -6.96 11.55
N LYS A 95 1.12 -7.43 10.34
CA LYS A 95 2.51 -7.53 9.86
C LYS A 95 3.14 -6.15 9.71
N LEU A 96 2.42 -5.21 9.08
CA LEU A 96 2.89 -3.85 8.87
C LEU A 96 3.15 -3.10 10.18
N SER A 97 2.34 -3.33 11.22
CA SER A 97 2.56 -2.71 12.53
C SER A 97 3.85 -3.17 13.21
N GLN A 98 4.46 -4.26 12.74
CA GLN A 98 5.75 -4.75 13.20
C GLN A 98 6.89 -4.36 12.26
N THR A 99 6.68 -4.37 10.94
CA THR A 99 7.76 -4.12 9.96
C THR A 99 8.01 -2.64 9.70
N VAL A 100 6.95 -1.81 9.70
CA VAL A 100 7.08 -0.37 9.40
C VAL A 100 7.89 0.37 10.49
N PRO A 101 7.62 0.18 11.80
CA PRO A 101 8.43 0.83 12.83
C PRO A 101 9.90 0.40 12.79
N LYS A 102 10.17 -0.90 12.58
CA LYS A 102 11.55 -1.41 12.44
C LYS A 102 12.31 -0.75 11.30
N ALA A 103 11.67 -0.62 10.14
CA ALA A 103 12.28 0.07 9.00
C ALA A 103 12.55 1.56 9.31
N GLN A 104 11.70 2.21 10.10
CA GLN A 104 11.92 3.59 10.55
C GLN A 104 13.09 3.70 11.55
N GLU A 105 13.19 2.75 12.48
CA GLU A 105 14.27 2.66 13.48
C GLU A 105 15.63 2.46 12.79
N GLU A 106 15.74 1.49 11.88
CA GLU A 106 16.97 1.22 11.10
C GLU A 106 17.45 2.46 10.34
N ILE A 107 16.51 3.20 9.74
CA ILE A 107 16.83 4.46 9.06
C ILE A 107 17.30 5.52 10.06
N SER A 108 16.63 5.65 11.22
CA SER A 108 17.02 6.61 12.25
C SER A 108 18.43 6.35 12.79
N GLU A 109 18.82 5.09 12.95
CA GLU A 109 20.17 4.70 13.37
C GLU A 109 21.23 5.12 12.33
N ILE A 110 20.96 4.91 11.04
CA ILE A 110 21.87 5.31 9.95
C ILE A 110 22.12 6.83 9.94
N PHE A 111 21.10 7.62 10.27
CA PHE A 111 21.18 9.09 10.28
C PHE A 111 21.50 9.68 11.66
N SER A 112 21.77 8.85 12.67
CA SER A 112 22.12 9.34 14.00
C SER A 112 23.53 9.97 13.97
N PRO A 113 23.72 11.19 14.49
CA PRO A 113 25.04 11.81 14.57
C PRO A 113 25.94 10.96 15.48
N CYS A 114 27.17 10.70 15.01
CA CYS A 114 28.21 9.99 15.76
C CYS A 114 28.59 10.71 17.06
#